data_AF-A0A3A9YXR0-F1
#
_entry.id   AF-A0A3A9YXR0-F1
#
_cell.length_a   1.000
_cell.length_b   1.000
_cell.length_c   1.000
_cell.angle_alpha   90.00
_cell.angle_beta   90.00
_cell.angle_gamma   90.00
#
_symmetry.space_group_name_H-M   'P 1'
#
loop_
_entity.id
_entity.type
_entity.pdbx_description
1 polymer ?
#
loop_
_entity_poly.entity_id
_entity_poly.type
_entity_poly.pdbx_seq_one_letter_code
_entity_poly.pdbx_strand_id
1 'polypeptide(L)'
;MLSLALGDQARLGPLEPWQAPEFLAHLDRARPLVDPWIPWASLSHDLASATATLRRYADLRAADGGALYGIWREGTLVGGVMFTRFDSATGVCELGCWLEEAGQGRGLVTRACRALIDWAFTARGMSRVEWWAAAGNTRSIAVARRLGMAREGVLRQRHPHRGVRQDSEVWSVLSGEWPPGGPAATRAGVQAELDRLMGAFLAAFTNAGGRRADVEAVRDLFVPGALLVSHTGEQPVVMDLDAFIASRQRMLTDGTLTEFSEWEAGERTEIAGSLAHRLSTYRTSGRRDGKRFEGGGHKTTQFLRTPAGWRMSSVAWREEPALPPP
;
A
#
# COMPACT_ATOMS: atom_id res chain seq x y z
N MET A 1 8.75 0.77 21.88
CA MET A 1 7.52 1.48 21.45
C MET A 1 7.29 1.16 19.99
N LEU A 2 6.11 0.64 19.63
CA LEU A 2 5.76 0.39 18.24
C LEU A 2 5.46 1.73 17.57
N SER A 3 6.24 2.10 16.55
CA SER A 3 6.05 3.31 15.77
C SER A 3 6.23 3.01 14.29
N LEU A 4 5.48 3.70 13.44
CA LEU A 4 5.57 3.58 11.98
C LEU A 4 6.45 4.71 11.44
N ALA A 5 7.47 4.37 10.65
CA ALA A 5 8.24 5.37 9.92
C ALA A 5 7.36 6.04 8.85
N LEU A 6 7.32 7.37 8.82
CA LEU A 6 6.65 8.12 7.76
C LEU A 6 7.63 8.52 6.65
N GLY A 7 8.95 8.53 6.91
CA GLY A 7 9.97 9.15 6.06
C GLY A 7 10.31 10.57 6.54
N ASP A 8 11.30 11.23 5.94
CA ASP A 8 11.79 12.57 6.35
C ASP A 8 12.17 12.69 7.84
N GLN A 9 12.75 11.62 8.38
CA GLN A 9 13.06 11.48 9.82
C GLN A 9 11.82 11.66 10.72
N ALA A 10 10.63 11.38 10.17
CA ALA A 10 9.38 11.41 10.88
C ALA A 10 8.83 10.01 11.18
N ARG A 11 8.12 9.92 12.30
CA ARG A 11 7.46 8.70 12.79
C ARG A 11 6.06 9.01 13.31
N LEU A 12 5.17 8.05 13.14
CA LEU A 12 3.84 7.99 13.72
C LEU A 12 3.87 7.01 14.90
N GLY A 13 3.25 7.39 16.02
CA GLY A 13 3.12 6.50 17.18
C GLY A 13 1.93 6.88 18.05
N PRO A 14 1.48 6.00 18.96
CA PRO A 14 0.45 6.35 19.93
C PRO A 14 0.92 7.53 20.78
N LEU A 15 -0.01 8.44 21.08
CA LEU A 15 0.24 9.56 22.00
C LEU A 15 -0.41 9.25 23.34
N GLU A 16 0.43 8.90 24.31
CA GLU A 16 0.02 8.30 25.59
C GLU A 16 -0.04 9.33 26.72
N PRO A 17 -0.82 9.09 27.81
CA PRO A 17 -0.98 10.05 28.90
C PRO A 17 0.32 10.56 29.54
N TRP A 18 1.37 9.74 29.59
CA TRP A 18 2.68 10.15 30.15
C TRP A 18 3.39 11.21 29.30
N GLN A 19 2.95 11.42 28.05
CA GLN A 19 3.48 12.42 27.11
C GLN A 19 2.76 13.77 27.23
N ALA A 20 1.88 13.96 28.23
CA ALA A 20 1.11 15.19 28.39
C ALA A 20 1.95 16.50 28.39
N PRO A 21 3.15 16.56 29.01
CA PRO A 21 4.00 17.75 28.93
C PRO A 21 4.44 18.07 27.49
N GLU A 22 4.86 17.05 26.73
CA GLU A 22 5.26 17.21 25.32
C GLU A 22 4.07 17.63 24.46
N PHE A 23 2.91 17.00 24.67
CA PHE A 23 1.68 17.31 23.96
C PHE A 23 1.23 18.75 24.20
N LEU A 24 1.24 19.23 25.45
CA LEU A 24 0.91 20.61 25.78
C LEU A 24 1.87 21.60 25.10
N ALA A 25 3.18 21.37 25.22
CA ALA A 25 4.19 22.22 24.59
C ALA A 25 4.04 22.29 23.06
N HIS A 26 3.63 21.19 22.43
CA HIS A 26 3.29 21.18 21.00
C HIS A 26 2.00 21.97 20.71
N LEU A 27 0.95 21.80 21.49
CA LEU A 27 -0.31 22.52 21.29
C LEU A 27 -0.16 24.02 21.39
N ASP A 28 0.73 24.52 22.27
CA ASP A 28 1.00 25.95 22.36
C ASP A 28 1.63 26.51 21.06
N ARG A 29 2.48 25.73 20.39
CA ARG A 29 3.01 26.08 19.06
C ARG A 29 1.97 25.95 17.96
N ALA A 30 1.09 24.96 18.03
CA ALA A 30 0.07 24.69 17.02
C ALA A 30 -1.17 25.59 17.13
N ARG A 31 -1.41 26.21 18.29
CA ARG A 31 -2.62 26.97 18.65
C ARG A 31 -3.08 27.97 17.57
N PRO A 32 -2.21 28.81 16.98
CA PRO A 32 -2.63 29.78 15.96
C PRO A 32 -3.23 29.15 14.70
N LEU A 33 -2.85 27.91 14.39
CA LEU A 33 -3.23 27.21 13.16
C LEU A 33 -4.43 26.29 13.36
N VAL A 34 -4.60 25.75 14.57
CA VAL A 34 -5.63 24.75 14.90
C VAL A 34 -6.91 25.40 15.41
N ASP A 35 -6.79 26.31 16.38
CA ASP A 35 -7.95 26.90 17.05
C ASP A 35 -8.85 27.79 16.19
N PRO A 36 -8.48 28.29 14.98
CA PRO A 36 -9.45 28.92 14.10
C PRO A 36 -10.54 27.98 13.58
N TRP A 37 -10.32 26.66 13.58
CA TRP A 37 -11.18 25.70 12.89
C TRP A 37 -11.88 24.71 13.83
N ILE A 38 -11.18 24.27 14.88
CA ILE A 38 -11.69 23.31 15.86
C ILE A 38 -11.14 23.70 17.24
N PRO A 39 -11.88 23.49 18.34
CA PRO A 39 -11.42 23.89 19.69
C PRO A 39 -10.32 22.97 20.25
N TRP A 40 -9.58 22.27 19.40
CA TRP A 40 -8.68 21.19 19.80
C TRP A 40 -7.54 21.66 20.71
N ALA A 41 -6.85 22.77 20.40
CA ALA A 41 -5.83 23.28 21.31
C ALA A 41 -6.44 24.04 22.50
N SER A 42 -7.62 24.65 22.34
CA SER A 42 -8.36 25.27 23.45
C SER A 42 -8.80 24.26 24.53
N LEU A 43 -9.10 23.01 24.16
CA LEU A 43 -9.43 21.92 25.08
C LEU A 43 -8.24 21.39 25.88
N SER A 44 -7.02 21.84 25.58
CA SER A 44 -5.77 21.37 26.21
C SER A 44 -4.82 22.56 26.38
N HIS A 45 -5.10 23.40 27.36
CA HIS A 45 -4.40 24.68 27.61
C HIS A 45 -3.55 24.67 28.89
N ASP A 46 -3.59 23.59 29.65
CA ASP A 46 -2.72 23.35 30.79
C ASP A 46 -2.39 21.85 30.89
N LEU A 47 -1.51 21.47 31.83
CA LEU A 47 -1.08 20.08 31.96
C LEU A 47 -2.23 19.15 32.35
N ALA A 48 -3.19 19.64 33.15
CA ALA A 48 -4.32 18.85 33.62
C ALA A 48 -5.27 18.51 32.45
N SER A 49 -5.65 19.49 31.65
CA SER A 49 -6.51 19.36 30.47
C SER A 49 -5.83 18.57 29.33
N ALA A 50 -4.53 18.77 29.12
CA ALA A 50 -3.74 17.96 28.20
C ALA A 50 -3.72 16.48 28.64
N THR A 51 -3.46 16.21 29.93
CA THR A 51 -3.49 14.85 30.49
C THR A 51 -4.88 14.23 30.35
N ALA A 52 -5.94 14.99 30.64
CA ALA A 52 -7.31 14.52 30.52
C ALA A 52 -7.66 14.15 29.06
N THR A 53 -7.19 14.93 28.09
CA THR A 53 -7.38 14.64 26.66
C THR A 53 -6.69 13.35 26.26
N LEU A 54 -5.43 13.15 26.64
CA LEU A 54 -4.70 11.92 26.32
C LEU A 54 -5.32 10.69 27.01
N ARG A 55 -5.74 10.82 28.27
CA ARG A 55 -6.46 9.75 28.98
C ARG A 55 -7.76 9.37 28.28
N ARG A 56 -8.56 10.35 27.88
CA ARG A 56 -9.81 10.11 27.13
C ARG A 56 -9.57 9.28 25.87
N TYR A 57 -8.52 9.56 25.09
CA TYR A 57 -8.20 8.76 23.90
C TYR A 57 -7.58 7.40 24.21
N ALA A 58 -6.84 7.27 25.30
CA ALA A 58 -6.38 5.97 25.78
C ALA A 58 -7.57 5.08 26.17
N ASP A 59 -8.55 5.62 26.89
CA ASP A 59 -9.78 4.92 27.26
C ASP A 59 -10.63 4.58 26.03
N LEU A 60 -10.80 5.51 25.09
CA LEU A 60 -11.46 5.25 23.81
C LEU A 60 -10.76 4.14 23.03
N ARG A 61 -9.42 4.11 23.03
CA ARG A 61 -8.65 3.05 22.36
C ARG A 61 -8.89 1.70 23.01
N ALA A 62 -8.89 1.65 24.34
CA ALA A 62 -9.19 0.41 25.08
C ALA A 62 -10.63 -0.09 24.82
N ALA A 63 -11.57 0.83 24.59
CA ALA A 63 -12.96 0.54 24.29
C ALA A 63 -13.28 0.41 22.77
N ASP A 64 -12.26 0.36 21.90
CA ASP A 64 -12.42 0.33 20.43
C ASP A 64 -13.25 1.51 19.85
N GLY A 65 -13.33 2.63 20.57
CA GLY A 65 -14.15 3.80 20.23
C GLY A 65 -13.41 4.97 19.57
N GLY A 66 -12.07 4.95 19.56
CA GLY A 66 -11.24 6.03 19.01
C GLY A 66 -9.76 5.86 19.39
N ALA A 67 -8.86 6.67 18.85
CA ALA A 67 -7.44 6.61 19.21
C ALA A 67 -6.71 7.89 18.79
N LEU A 68 -5.62 8.23 19.48
CA LEU A 68 -4.80 9.41 19.22
C LEU A 68 -3.36 9.02 18.92
N TYR A 69 -2.80 9.58 17.86
CA TYR A 69 -1.44 9.33 17.41
C TYR A 69 -0.68 10.62 17.19
N GLY A 70 0.55 10.68 17.68
CA GLY A 70 1.47 11.79 17.45
C GLY A 70 2.33 11.57 16.21
N ILE A 71 2.71 12.67 15.57
CA ILE A 71 3.69 12.70 14.49
C ILE A 71 4.94 13.40 15.03
N TRP A 72 6.02 12.64 15.20
CA TRP A 72 7.32 13.19 15.59
C TRP A 72 8.21 13.35 14.37
N ARG A 73 8.91 14.47 14.25
CA ARG A 73 9.95 14.71 13.24
C ARG A 73 11.23 15.11 13.97
N GLU A 74 12.34 14.42 13.66
CA GLU A 74 13.64 14.69 14.31
C GLU A 74 13.55 14.65 15.86
N GLY A 75 12.64 13.84 16.39
CA GLY A 75 12.40 13.73 17.83
C GLY A 75 11.36 14.69 18.41
N THR A 76 10.94 15.72 17.68
CA THR A 76 9.96 16.73 18.14
C THR A 76 8.55 16.38 17.67
N LEU A 77 7.57 16.39 18.58
CA LEU A 77 6.15 16.28 18.22
C LEU A 77 5.71 17.50 17.41
N VAL A 78 5.31 17.30 16.16
CA VAL A 78 4.93 18.38 15.22
C VAL A 78 3.45 18.35 14.82
N GLY A 79 2.68 17.37 15.30
CA GLY A 79 1.26 17.24 15.03
C GLY A 79 0.73 15.86 15.38
N GLY A 80 -0.42 15.53 14.82
CA GLY A 80 -0.99 14.21 15.00
C GLY A 80 -2.23 13.94 14.18
N VAL A 81 -2.67 12.70 14.26
CA VAL A 81 -3.88 12.18 13.63
C VAL A 81 -4.65 11.36 14.66
N MET A 82 -5.96 11.27 14.49
CA MET A 82 -6.81 10.57 15.43
C MET A 82 -7.97 9.89 14.72
N PHE A 83 -8.43 8.78 15.28
CA PHE A 83 -9.81 8.36 15.10
C PHE A 83 -10.67 9.11 16.11
N THR A 84 -11.43 10.11 15.67
CA THR A 84 -12.36 10.86 16.52
C THR A 84 -13.53 9.98 16.97
N ARG A 85 -13.90 9.04 16.11
CA ARG A 85 -14.85 7.96 16.37
C ARG A 85 -14.38 6.70 15.64
N PHE A 86 -14.52 5.56 16.29
CA PHE A 86 -14.31 4.24 15.70
C PHE A 86 -15.50 3.36 16.10
N ASP A 87 -16.33 2.99 15.14
CA ASP A 87 -17.55 2.22 15.37
C ASP A 87 -17.45 0.89 14.62
N SER A 88 -16.83 -0.10 15.27
CA SER A 88 -16.60 -1.42 14.68
C SER A 88 -17.89 -2.20 14.44
N ALA A 89 -18.97 -1.88 15.15
CA ALA A 89 -20.27 -2.54 14.97
C ALA A 89 -20.92 -2.14 13.64
N THR A 90 -20.80 -0.88 13.25
CA THR A 90 -21.33 -0.37 11.97
C THR A 90 -20.30 -0.36 10.84
N GLY A 91 -19.01 -0.55 11.17
CA GLY A 91 -17.91 -0.53 10.20
C GLY A 91 -17.54 0.88 9.73
N VAL A 92 -17.84 1.91 10.53
CA VAL A 92 -17.57 3.32 10.20
C VAL A 92 -16.59 3.92 11.20
N CYS A 93 -15.57 4.62 10.72
CA CYS A 93 -14.72 5.46 11.57
C CYS A 93 -14.48 6.84 10.95
N GLU A 94 -14.09 7.80 11.78
CA GLU A 94 -13.81 9.17 11.36
C GLU A 94 -12.36 9.51 11.71
N LEU A 95 -11.63 10.09 10.76
CA LEU A 95 -10.28 10.61 10.97
C LEU A 95 -10.28 12.13 11.15
N GLY A 96 -9.44 12.58 12.08
CA GLY A 96 -9.08 13.98 12.27
C GLY A 96 -7.56 14.16 12.30
N CYS A 97 -7.09 15.38 12.09
CA CYS A 97 -5.68 15.72 12.16
C CYS A 97 -5.43 17.14 12.68
N TRP A 98 -4.21 17.38 13.15
CA TRP A 98 -3.70 18.72 13.42
C TRP A 98 -2.18 18.75 13.19
N LEU A 99 -1.63 19.94 12.97
CA LEU A 99 -0.23 20.13 12.65
C LEU A 99 0.21 21.54 13.04
N GLU A 100 1.44 21.67 13.57
CA GLU A 100 2.07 22.97 13.73
C GLU A 100 2.76 23.42 12.42
N GLU A 101 3.24 24.67 12.38
CA GLU A 101 3.89 25.24 11.20
C GLU A 101 5.09 24.42 10.71
N ALA A 102 5.95 23.98 11.63
CA ALA A 102 7.16 23.20 11.33
C ALA A 102 6.86 21.84 10.65
N GLY A 103 5.65 21.31 10.82
CA GLY A 103 5.20 20.08 10.16
C GLY A 103 4.61 20.27 8.76
N GLN A 104 4.27 21.50 8.36
CA GLN A 104 3.58 21.78 7.09
C GLN A 104 4.48 21.55 5.86
N GLY A 105 3.86 21.40 4.68
CA GLY A 105 4.55 21.26 3.39
C GLY A 105 5.23 19.90 3.16
N ARG A 106 5.17 18.97 4.12
CA ARG A 106 5.90 17.68 4.09
C ARG A 106 5.01 16.46 3.87
N GLY A 107 3.71 16.64 3.65
CA GLY A 107 2.77 15.54 3.47
C GLY A 107 2.65 14.57 4.66
N LEU A 108 3.08 14.98 5.86
CA LEU A 108 3.11 14.11 7.05
C LEU A 108 1.73 13.59 7.44
N VAL A 109 0.74 14.48 7.52
CA VAL A 109 -0.65 14.12 7.82
C VAL A 109 -1.20 13.15 6.78
N THR A 110 -0.99 13.41 5.48
CA THR A 110 -1.48 12.52 4.41
C THR A 110 -0.89 11.11 4.54
N ARG A 111 0.41 10.98 4.81
CA ARG A 111 1.06 9.68 5.03
C ARG A 111 0.53 8.97 6.28
N ALA A 112 0.37 9.70 7.38
CA ALA A 112 -0.15 9.17 8.63
C ALA A 112 -1.61 8.70 8.49
N CYS A 113 -2.48 9.52 7.91
CA CYS A 113 -3.87 9.16 7.64
C CYS A 113 -3.99 7.98 6.69
N ARG A 114 -3.18 7.92 5.61
CA ARG A 114 -3.14 6.75 4.71
C ARG A 114 -2.86 5.46 5.48
N ALA A 115 -1.83 5.45 6.33
CA ALA A 115 -1.51 4.27 7.14
C ALA A 115 -2.64 3.85 8.09
N LEU A 116 -3.36 4.82 8.66
CA LEU A 116 -4.52 4.53 9.51
C LEU A 116 -5.72 4.02 8.72
N ILE A 117 -5.99 4.56 7.52
CA ILE A 117 -7.05 4.07 6.62
C ILE A 117 -6.72 2.64 6.15
N ASP A 118 -5.47 2.39 5.75
CA ASP A 118 -5.00 1.06 5.38
C ASP A 118 -5.26 0.06 6.52
N TRP A 119 -4.87 0.42 7.75
CA TRP A 119 -5.10 -0.42 8.93
C TRP A 119 -6.60 -0.62 9.22
N ALA A 120 -7.41 0.44 9.13
CA ALA A 120 -8.86 0.36 9.37
C ALA A 120 -9.54 -0.61 8.40
N PHE A 121 -9.20 -0.54 7.10
CA PHE A 121 -9.79 -1.44 6.10
C PHE A 121 -9.22 -2.86 6.16
N THR A 122 -7.90 -3.01 6.26
CA THR A 122 -7.26 -4.33 6.11
C THR A 122 -7.23 -5.14 7.40
N ALA A 123 -6.90 -4.51 8.53
CA ALA A 123 -6.73 -5.21 9.80
C ALA A 123 -8.00 -5.20 10.66
N ARG A 124 -8.83 -4.16 10.52
CA ARG A 124 -10.07 -4.00 11.30
C ARG A 124 -11.35 -4.29 10.53
N GLY A 125 -11.27 -4.48 9.22
CA GLY A 125 -12.43 -4.81 8.39
C GLY A 125 -13.48 -3.69 8.33
N MET A 126 -13.06 -2.43 8.53
CA MET A 126 -13.97 -1.28 8.41
C MET A 126 -14.45 -1.15 6.96
N SER A 127 -15.65 -0.63 6.79
CA SER A 127 -16.27 -0.42 5.46
C SER A 127 -16.09 1.01 4.97
N ARG A 128 -15.94 1.96 5.88
CA ARG A 128 -15.97 3.40 5.58
C ARG A 128 -15.10 4.21 6.52
N VAL A 129 -14.33 5.14 5.96
CA VAL A 129 -13.66 6.20 6.72
C VAL A 129 -14.22 7.56 6.33
N GLU A 130 -14.57 8.37 7.32
CA GLU A 130 -15.10 9.72 7.17
C GLU A 130 -14.07 10.78 7.53
N TRP A 131 -14.28 11.98 7.01
CA TRP A 131 -13.51 13.18 7.32
C TRP A 131 -14.42 14.40 7.33
N TRP A 132 -14.52 15.06 8.49
CA TRP A 132 -15.39 16.21 8.67
C TRP A 132 -14.53 17.45 8.86
N ALA A 133 -14.75 18.46 8.02
CA ALA A 133 -13.97 19.69 8.05
C ALA A 133 -14.86 20.92 7.99
N ALA A 134 -14.52 21.97 8.75
CA ALA A 134 -15.12 23.28 8.54
C ALA A 134 -14.90 23.72 7.07
N ALA A 135 -15.93 24.24 6.41
CA ALA A 135 -15.87 24.55 4.97
C ALA A 135 -14.80 25.59 4.60
N GLY A 136 -14.44 26.48 5.54
CA GLY A 136 -13.33 27.42 5.36
C GLY A 136 -11.94 26.80 5.55
N ASN A 137 -11.83 25.61 6.13
CA ASN A 137 -10.55 24.96 6.42
C ASN A 137 -9.98 24.27 5.16
N THR A 138 -9.51 25.09 4.22
CA THR A 138 -8.97 24.65 2.93
C THR A 138 -7.79 23.69 3.08
N ARG A 139 -6.99 23.81 4.15
CA ARG A 139 -5.87 22.90 4.44
C ARG A 139 -6.37 21.50 4.80
N SER A 140 -7.36 21.38 5.67
CA SER A 140 -7.98 20.09 6.03
C SER A 140 -8.70 19.46 4.83
N ILE A 141 -9.46 20.25 4.08
CA ILE A 141 -10.12 19.80 2.83
C ILE A 141 -9.09 19.29 1.81
N ALA A 142 -7.94 19.94 1.68
CA ALA A 142 -6.89 19.49 0.79
C ALA A 142 -6.26 18.16 1.24
N VAL A 143 -6.31 17.79 2.52
CA VAL A 143 -5.89 16.46 2.98
C VAL A 143 -6.90 15.41 2.52
N ALA A 144 -8.20 15.61 2.77
CA ALA A 144 -9.26 14.70 2.32
C ALA A 144 -9.18 14.42 0.80
N ARG A 145 -9.00 15.48 0.00
CA ARG A 145 -8.80 15.35 -1.45
C ARG A 145 -7.57 14.53 -1.84
N ARG A 146 -6.43 14.75 -1.18
CA ARG A 146 -5.19 13.97 -1.45
C ARG A 146 -5.31 12.51 -1.04
N LEU A 147 -6.16 12.21 -0.06
CA LEU A 147 -6.49 10.84 0.32
C LEU A 147 -7.44 10.18 -0.69
N GLY A 148 -7.98 10.92 -1.67
CA GLY A 148 -8.93 10.38 -2.65
C GLY A 148 -10.34 10.24 -2.09
N MET A 149 -10.67 10.95 -1.02
CA MET A 149 -12.02 10.94 -0.45
C MET A 149 -13.00 11.70 -1.36
N ALA A 150 -14.22 11.19 -1.46
CA ALA A 150 -15.34 11.84 -2.13
C ALA A 150 -16.01 12.85 -1.19
N ARG A 151 -16.43 14.00 -1.73
CA ARG A 151 -17.24 14.98 -1.00
C ARG A 151 -18.72 14.60 -1.11
N GLU A 152 -19.36 14.29 0.00
CA GLU A 152 -20.75 13.85 0.01
C GLU A 152 -21.73 14.98 0.26
N GLY A 153 -21.30 16.05 0.95
CA GLY A 153 -22.20 17.19 1.18
C GLY A 153 -21.63 18.28 2.08
N VAL A 154 -22.47 19.29 2.28
CA VAL A 154 -22.22 20.40 3.20
C VAL A 154 -23.38 20.49 4.19
N LEU A 155 -23.04 20.40 5.47
CA LEU A 155 -23.95 20.61 6.58
C LEU A 155 -23.90 22.09 6.97
N ARG A 156 -24.93 22.84 6.57
CA ARG A 156 -25.04 24.29 6.80
C ARG A 156 -25.14 24.60 8.29
N GLN A 157 -24.37 25.59 8.76
CA GLN A 157 -24.35 26.08 10.14
C GLN A 157 -24.24 24.95 11.18
N ARG A 158 -23.51 23.87 10.87
CA ARG A 158 -23.45 22.71 11.76
C ARG A 158 -22.73 23.00 13.08
N HIS A 159 -21.57 23.64 13.01
CA HIS A 159 -20.63 23.69 14.14
C HIS A 159 -20.51 25.11 14.71
N PRO A 160 -20.92 25.38 15.96
CA PRO A 160 -20.65 26.65 16.62
C PRO A 160 -19.17 26.75 17.00
N HIS A 161 -18.50 27.81 16.57
CA HIS A 161 -17.10 28.07 16.89
C HIS A 161 -16.83 29.57 16.97
N ARG A 162 -16.22 30.04 18.06
CA ARG A 162 -15.88 31.47 18.28
C ARG A 162 -17.04 32.44 18.01
N GLY A 163 -18.24 32.08 18.47
CA GLY A 163 -19.44 32.91 18.34
C GLY A 163 -20.13 32.88 16.96
N VAL A 164 -19.62 32.12 15.99
CA VAL A 164 -20.25 31.95 14.67
C VAL A 164 -20.57 30.47 14.42
N ARG A 165 -21.61 30.19 13.62
CA ARG A 165 -21.89 28.81 13.17
C ARG A 165 -21.26 28.60 11.80
N GLN A 166 -20.36 27.62 11.72
CA GLN A 166 -19.63 27.26 10.51
C GLN A 166 -20.31 26.10 9.79
N ASP A 167 -20.29 26.15 8.46
CA ASP A 167 -20.63 25.02 7.61
C ASP A 167 -19.57 23.91 7.76
N SER A 168 -19.99 22.64 7.67
CA SER A 168 -19.09 21.49 7.68
C SER A 168 -19.21 20.69 6.40
N GLU A 169 -18.10 20.43 5.73
CA GLU A 169 -18.05 19.48 4.62
C GLU A 169 -17.85 18.07 5.16
N VAL A 170 -18.61 17.13 4.60
CA VAL A 170 -18.50 15.70 4.88
C VAL A 170 -17.82 15.04 3.69
N TRP A 171 -16.75 14.33 3.99
CA TRP A 171 -15.96 13.57 3.03
C TRP A 171 -15.86 12.12 3.48
N SER A 172 -15.73 11.20 2.53
CA SER A 172 -15.64 9.77 2.82
C SER A 172 -14.79 9.01 1.82
N VAL A 173 -14.33 7.83 2.20
CA VAL A 173 -13.87 6.80 1.26
C VAL A 173 -14.34 5.44 1.72
N LEU A 174 -14.73 4.60 0.76
CA LEU A 174 -15.19 3.23 1.01
C LEU A 174 -14.04 2.25 0.85
N SER A 175 -14.12 1.12 1.56
CA SER A 175 -13.08 0.06 1.49
C SER A 175 -12.88 -0.47 0.07
N GLY A 176 -13.94 -0.60 -0.73
CA GLY A 176 -13.87 -1.04 -2.13
C GLY A 176 -13.31 0.00 -3.11
N GLU A 177 -13.29 1.27 -2.73
CA GLU A 177 -12.70 2.36 -3.53
C GLU A 177 -11.24 2.62 -3.15
N TRP A 178 -10.83 2.16 -1.97
CA TRP A 178 -9.50 2.40 -1.45
C TRP A 178 -8.48 1.54 -2.19
N PRO A 179 -7.45 2.15 -2.82
CA PRO A 179 -6.42 1.39 -3.50
C PRO A 179 -5.73 0.50 -2.46
N PRO A 180 -5.62 -0.82 -2.67
CA PRO A 180 -5.03 -1.72 -1.69
C PRO A 180 -3.57 -1.37 -1.57
N GLY A 181 -3.18 -0.83 -0.42
CA GLY A 181 -1.87 -0.23 -0.31
C GLY A 181 -1.45 0.13 1.10
N GLY A 182 -1.38 -0.89 1.97
CA GLY A 182 -0.44 -0.90 3.09
C GLY A 182 1.03 -0.72 2.64
N PRO A 183 2.02 -0.95 3.52
CA PRO A 183 3.37 -0.34 3.52
C PRO A 183 4.32 -0.56 2.31
N ALA A 184 3.84 -1.02 1.15
CA ALA A 184 4.57 -1.13 -0.11
C ALA A 184 4.49 0.14 -1.00
N ALA A 185 4.40 1.34 -0.41
CA ALA A 185 4.45 2.60 -1.17
C ALA A 185 5.88 3.15 -1.36
N THR A 186 6.91 2.35 -1.08
CA THR A 186 8.28 2.65 -1.50
C THR A 186 8.56 1.90 -2.79
N ARG A 187 9.38 2.48 -3.68
CA ARG A 187 9.85 1.81 -4.89
C ARG A 187 10.43 0.42 -4.57
N ALA A 188 11.15 0.30 -3.46
CA ALA A 188 11.71 -0.97 -2.97
C ALA A 188 10.64 -2.00 -2.56
N GLY A 189 9.54 -1.56 -1.92
CA GLY A 189 8.44 -2.46 -1.56
C GLY A 189 7.70 -3.00 -2.78
N VAL A 190 7.45 -2.14 -3.77
CA VAL A 190 6.89 -2.56 -5.06
C VAL A 190 7.85 -3.51 -5.77
N GLN A 191 9.15 -3.17 -5.85
CA GLN A 191 10.17 -4.02 -6.44
C GLN A 191 10.15 -5.43 -5.82
N ALA A 192 10.15 -5.53 -4.49
CA ALA A 192 10.12 -6.82 -3.79
C ALA A 192 8.82 -7.62 -4.03
N GLU A 193 7.70 -6.95 -4.29
CA GLU A 193 6.46 -7.63 -4.69
C GLU A 193 6.55 -8.16 -6.14
N LEU A 194 7.09 -7.37 -7.06
CA LEU A 194 7.31 -7.78 -8.45
C LEU A 194 8.34 -8.92 -8.54
N ASP A 195 9.40 -8.88 -7.74
CA ASP A 195 10.40 -9.96 -7.61
C ASP A 195 9.75 -11.27 -7.15
N ARG A 196 8.83 -11.20 -6.17
CA ARG A 196 8.08 -12.38 -5.71
C ARG A 196 7.17 -12.95 -6.79
N LEU A 197 6.48 -12.09 -7.55
CA LEU A 197 5.64 -12.54 -8.67
C LEU A 197 6.47 -13.22 -9.75
N MET A 198 7.60 -12.63 -10.15
CA MET A 198 8.50 -13.22 -11.14
C MET A 198 9.08 -14.55 -10.65
N GLY A 199 9.55 -14.59 -9.40
CA GLY A 199 10.05 -15.81 -8.78
C GLY A 199 9.01 -16.94 -8.75
N ALA A 200 7.76 -16.62 -8.38
CA ALA A 200 6.66 -17.59 -8.37
C ALA A 200 6.35 -18.12 -9.78
N PHE A 201 6.33 -17.23 -10.78
CA PHE A 201 6.12 -17.63 -12.18
C PHE A 201 7.18 -18.61 -12.67
N LEU A 202 8.46 -18.31 -12.47
CA LEU A 202 9.55 -19.19 -12.91
C LEU A 202 9.55 -20.52 -12.11
N ALA A 203 9.28 -20.44 -10.80
CA ALA A 203 9.23 -21.61 -9.93
C ALA A 203 8.09 -22.59 -10.29
N ALA A 204 6.97 -22.09 -10.82
CA ALA A 204 5.81 -22.90 -11.20
C ALA A 204 6.16 -24.02 -12.20
N PHE A 205 7.18 -23.82 -13.04
CA PHE A 205 7.62 -24.80 -14.03
C PHE A 205 8.70 -25.74 -13.52
N THR A 206 9.27 -25.48 -12.34
CA THR A 206 10.46 -26.20 -11.88
C THR A 206 10.11 -27.59 -11.35
N ASN A 207 10.70 -28.63 -11.93
CA ASN A 207 10.57 -30.04 -11.49
C ASN A 207 11.92 -30.68 -11.08
N ALA A 208 12.94 -29.85 -10.84
CA ALA A 208 14.25 -30.26 -10.34
C ALA A 208 14.29 -30.54 -8.83
N GLY A 209 15.13 -31.49 -8.42
CA GLY A 209 15.39 -31.81 -7.01
C GLY A 209 14.22 -32.48 -6.29
N GLY A 210 13.45 -33.31 -6.99
CA GLY A 210 12.28 -34.01 -6.43
C GLY A 210 11.03 -33.15 -6.28
N ARG A 211 11.06 -31.89 -6.74
CA ARG A 211 9.88 -31.02 -6.77
C ARG A 211 8.95 -31.40 -7.90
N ARG A 212 7.64 -31.28 -7.66
CA ARG A 212 6.62 -31.35 -8.70
C ARG A 212 6.30 -29.92 -9.18
N ALA A 213 6.28 -29.72 -10.49
CA ALA A 213 5.86 -28.45 -11.07
C ALA A 213 4.39 -28.17 -10.73
N ASP A 214 4.09 -26.92 -10.36
CA ASP A 214 2.75 -26.44 -10.04
C ASP A 214 2.33 -25.38 -11.08
N VAL A 215 1.99 -25.87 -12.26
CA VAL A 215 1.67 -25.03 -13.41
C VAL A 215 0.33 -24.32 -13.23
N GLU A 216 -0.59 -24.87 -12.44
CA GLU A 216 -1.91 -24.26 -12.18
C GLU A 216 -1.80 -23.01 -11.31
N ALA A 217 -0.83 -22.95 -10.38
CA ALA A 217 -0.58 -21.76 -9.58
C ALA A 217 -0.29 -20.49 -10.41
N VAL A 218 0.09 -20.63 -11.69
CA VAL A 218 0.27 -19.51 -12.61
C VAL A 218 -1.01 -18.69 -12.76
N ARG A 219 -2.20 -19.29 -12.63
CA ARG A 219 -3.49 -18.57 -12.75
C ARG A 219 -3.60 -17.41 -11.78
N ASP A 220 -3.09 -17.58 -10.57
CA ASP A 220 -3.21 -16.57 -9.51
C ASP A 220 -2.24 -15.40 -9.70
N LEU A 221 -1.23 -15.57 -10.57
CA LEU A 221 -0.21 -14.55 -10.84
C LEU A 221 -0.64 -13.55 -11.91
N PHE A 222 -1.57 -13.95 -12.78
CA PHE A 222 -2.00 -13.16 -13.94
C PHE A 222 -3.38 -12.54 -13.74
N VAL A 223 -3.66 -11.49 -14.51
CA VAL A 223 -5.03 -11.00 -14.66
C VAL A 223 -5.81 -11.81 -15.69
N PRO A 224 -7.15 -11.82 -15.62
CA PRO A 224 -7.99 -12.36 -16.69
C PRO A 224 -7.68 -11.70 -18.04
N GLY A 225 -7.56 -12.50 -19.10
CA GLY A 225 -7.26 -12.02 -20.45
C GLY A 225 -5.79 -11.71 -20.72
N ALA A 226 -4.88 -12.09 -19.82
CA ALA A 226 -3.44 -11.96 -20.06
C ALA A 226 -2.97 -12.73 -21.30
N LEU A 227 -2.01 -12.15 -22.00
CA LEU A 227 -1.40 -12.74 -23.21
C LEU A 227 0.04 -13.14 -22.96
N LEU A 228 0.41 -14.31 -23.46
CA LEU A 228 1.76 -14.85 -23.42
C LEU A 228 2.28 -15.03 -24.84
N VAL A 229 3.51 -14.58 -25.10
CA VAL A 229 4.09 -14.56 -26.44
C VAL A 229 5.45 -15.24 -26.46
N SER A 230 5.57 -16.32 -27.23
CA SER A 230 6.83 -17.03 -27.45
C SER A 230 7.43 -16.61 -28.79
N HIS A 231 8.70 -16.23 -28.82
CA HIS A 231 9.46 -16.04 -30.05
C HIS A 231 10.71 -16.94 -30.04
N THR A 232 10.47 -18.24 -30.22
CA THR A 232 11.50 -19.30 -30.23
C THR A 232 11.68 -19.95 -31.60
N GLY A 233 10.74 -19.72 -32.53
CA GLY A 233 10.82 -20.15 -33.93
C GLY A 233 10.84 -18.97 -34.90
N GLU A 234 10.58 -19.21 -36.19
CA GLU A 234 10.59 -18.18 -37.23
C GLU A 234 9.52 -17.08 -37.05
N GLN A 235 8.39 -17.42 -36.41
CA GLN A 235 7.27 -16.53 -36.17
C GLN A 235 6.89 -16.51 -34.68
N PRO A 236 6.44 -15.37 -34.13
CA PRO A 236 5.94 -15.30 -32.78
C PRO A 236 4.63 -16.10 -32.63
N VAL A 237 4.52 -16.83 -31.53
CA VAL A 237 3.30 -17.56 -31.14
C VAL A 237 2.65 -16.82 -29.98
N VAL A 238 1.42 -16.36 -30.18
CA VAL A 238 0.60 -15.71 -29.15
C VAL A 238 -0.37 -16.73 -28.57
N MET A 239 -0.48 -16.79 -27.25
CA MET A 239 -1.35 -17.70 -26.52
C MET A 239 -2.01 -16.97 -25.35
N ASP A 240 -3.23 -17.38 -25.04
CA ASP A 240 -3.87 -17.03 -23.77
C ASP A 240 -3.29 -17.87 -22.62
N LEU A 241 -3.71 -17.56 -21.40
CA LEU A 241 -3.22 -18.21 -20.19
C LEU A 241 -3.56 -19.71 -20.14
N ASP A 242 -4.75 -20.09 -20.61
CA ASP A 242 -5.22 -21.49 -20.61
C ASP A 242 -4.39 -22.35 -21.57
N ALA A 243 -4.23 -21.90 -22.81
CA ALA A 243 -3.40 -22.56 -23.80
C ALA A 243 -1.93 -22.63 -23.35
N PHE A 244 -1.44 -21.57 -22.69
CA PHE A 244 -0.11 -21.57 -22.11
C PHE A 244 0.04 -22.67 -21.05
N ILE A 245 -0.83 -22.70 -20.04
CA ILE A 245 -0.80 -23.68 -18.93
C ILE A 245 -0.89 -25.10 -19.47
N ALA A 246 -1.87 -25.39 -20.34
CA ALA A 246 -2.07 -26.71 -20.92
C ALA A 246 -0.85 -27.19 -21.73
N SER A 247 -0.15 -26.28 -22.40
CA SER A 247 1.11 -26.60 -23.09
C SER A 247 2.24 -26.95 -22.12
N ARG A 248 2.39 -26.24 -21.00
CA ARG A 248 3.48 -26.47 -20.04
C ARG A 248 3.24 -27.73 -19.21
N GLN A 249 1.98 -27.97 -18.85
CA GLN A 249 1.58 -29.22 -18.18
C GLN A 249 1.94 -30.44 -19.01
N ARG A 250 1.58 -30.47 -20.30
CA ARG A 250 1.95 -31.58 -21.19
C ARG A 250 3.46 -31.80 -21.20
N MET A 251 4.23 -30.75 -21.48
CA MET A 251 5.70 -30.80 -21.56
C MET A 251 6.37 -31.27 -20.26
N LEU A 252 5.82 -30.92 -19.08
CA LEU A 252 6.42 -31.25 -17.79
C LEU A 252 5.93 -32.60 -17.22
N THR A 253 4.89 -33.20 -17.79
CA THR A 253 4.27 -34.45 -17.30
C THR A 253 4.47 -35.65 -18.22
N ASP A 254 4.76 -35.44 -19.50
CA ASP A 254 4.98 -36.51 -20.48
C ASP A 254 6.35 -37.20 -20.38
N GLY A 255 7.21 -36.76 -19.46
CA GLY A 255 8.53 -37.32 -19.20
C GLY A 255 9.62 -36.82 -20.14
N THR A 256 9.30 -35.97 -21.13
CA THR A 256 10.28 -35.41 -22.07
C THR A 256 11.19 -34.39 -21.40
N LEU A 257 10.65 -33.56 -20.49
CA LEU A 257 11.39 -32.51 -19.79
C LEU A 257 11.45 -32.78 -18.28
N THR A 258 12.59 -33.27 -17.82
CA THR A 258 12.85 -33.64 -16.41
C THR A 258 13.99 -32.83 -15.83
N GLU A 259 14.05 -32.74 -14.50
CA GLU A 259 15.05 -31.94 -13.77
C GLU A 259 15.13 -30.47 -14.24
N PHE A 260 14.03 -29.95 -14.79
CA PHE A 260 13.94 -28.62 -15.35
C PHE A 260 13.87 -27.59 -14.22
N SER A 261 14.70 -26.55 -14.37
CA SER A 261 14.68 -25.35 -13.56
C SER A 261 14.91 -24.15 -14.47
N GLU A 262 14.20 -23.07 -14.16
CA GLU A 262 14.37 -21.78 -14.80
C GLU A 262 14.54 -20.72 -13.71
N TRP A 263 15.50 -19.81 -13.88
CA TRP A 263 15.74 -18.73 -12.93
C TRP A 263 16.14 -17.46 -13.65
N GLU A 264 15.88 -16.34 -13.00
CA GLU A 264 16.28 -15.03 -13.48
C GLU A 264 17.76 -14.79 -13.16
N ALA A 265 18.52 -14.35 -14.17
CA ALA A 265 19.95 -14.04 -14.06
C ALA A 265 20.22 -12.53 -13.96
N GLY A 266 19.27 -11.70 -14.40
CA GLY A 266 19.34 -10.26 -14.31
C GLY A 266 18.00 -9.62 -14.64
N GLU A 267 17.76 -8.43 -14.10
CA GLU A 267 16.50 -7.71 -14.26
C GLU A 267 16.71 -6.20 -14.36
N ARG A 268 15.79 -5.54 -15.05
CA ARG A 268 15.57 -4.10 -14.98
C ARG A 268 14.07 -3.83 -14.91
N THR A 269 13.63 -3.25 -13.79
CA THR A 269 12.22 -2.90 -13.57
C THR A 269 11.99 -1.39 -13.58
N GLU A 270 11.01 -0.97 -14.38
CA GLU A 270 10.46 0.39 -14.43
C GLU A 270 9.06 0.41 -13.79
N ILE A 271 8.84 1.30 -12.84
CA ILE A 271 7.58 1.41 -12.09
C ILE A 271 7.00 2.80 -12.32
N ALA A 272 5.77 2.85 -12.81
CA ALA A 272 5.01 4.07 -13.09
C ALA A 272 3.62 3.97 -12.44
N GLY A 273 3.52 4.36 -11.16
CA GLY A 273 2.27 4.34 -10.41
C GLY A 273 1.72 2.92 -10.22
N SER A 274 0.59 2.61 -10.85
CA SER A 274 -0.06 1.30 -10.83
C SER A 274 0.37 0.37 -11.97
N LEU A 275 1.37 0.78 -12.77
CA LEU A 275 1.94 0.00 -13.87
C LEU A 275 3.42 -0.26 -13.61
N ALA A 276 3.90 -1.43 -14.03
CA ALA A 276 5.33 -1.70 -14.06
C ALA A 276 5.71 -2.55 -15.27
N HIS A 277 6.96 -2.45 -15.68
CA HIS A 277 7.53 -3.22 -16.77
C HIS A 277 8.90 -3.74 -16.36
N ARG A 278 9.15 -5.03 -16.59
CA ARG A 278 10.42 -5.69 -16.28
C ARG A 278 11.01 -6.30 -17.53
N LEU A 279 12.29 -6.04 -17.74
CA LEU A 279 13.13 -6.75 -18.70
C LEU A 279 14.02 -7.70 -17.92
N SER A 280 14.01 -8.98 -18.29
CA SER A 280 14.72 -10.04 -17.58
C SER A 280 15.66 -10.78 -18.53
N THR A 281 16.86 -11.10 -18.09
CA THR A 281 17.65 -12.23 -18.62
C THR A 281 17.36 -13.45 -17.75
N TYR A 282 17.14 -14.60 -18.38
CA TYR A 282 16.88 -15.84 -17.65
C TYR A 282 17.80 -16.96 -18.13
N ARG A 283 17.99 -17.95 -17.27
CA ARG A 283 18.69 -19.19 -17.59
C ARG A 283 17.82 -20.39 -17.29
N THR A 284 18.03 -21.44 -18.06
CA THR A 284 17.38 -22.73 -17.90
C THR A 284 18.42 -23.83 -17.81
N SER A 285 18.07 -24.88 -17.08
CA SER A 285 18.80 -26.14 -17.11
C SER A 285 17.84 -27.30 -16.91
N GLY A 286 18.15 -28.45 -17.48
CA GLY A 286 17.41 -29.67 -17.21
C GLY A 286 17.84 -30.81 -18.11
N ARG A 287 16.95 -31.79 -18.26
CA ARG A 287 17.10 -32.91 -19.18
C ARG A 287 15.95 -32.94 -20.16
N ARG A 288 16.27 -32.94 -21.44
CA ARG A 288 15.30 -33.15 -22.52
C ARG A 288 15.62 -34.47 -23.20
N ASP A 289 14.67 -35.39 -23.21
CA ASP A 289 14.84 -36.75 -23.74
C ASP A 289 16.09 -37.45 -23.17
N GLY A 290 16.29 -37.30 -21.85
CA GLY A 290 17.43 -37.83 -21.10
C GLY A 290 18.74 -37.06 -21.26
N LYS A 291 18.87 -36.17 -22.25
CA LYS A 291 20.09 -35.37 -22.50
C LYS A 291 20.08 -34.09 -21.69
N ARG A 292 21.20 -33.80 -21.00
CA ARG A 292 21.37 -32.56 -20.25
C ARG A 292 21.45 -31.38 -21.21
N PHE A 293 20.76 -30.29 -20.88
CA PHE A 293 20.87 -29.02 -21.59
C PHE A 293 20.97 -27.86 -20.62
N GLU A 294 21.55 -26.77 -21.11
CA GLU A 294 21.51 -25.46 -20.50
C GLU A 294 21.08 -24.46 -21.57
N GLY A 295 20.34 -23.43 -21.18
CA GLY A 295 19.84 -22.42 -22.09
C GLY A 295 19.57 -21.11 -21.37
N GLY A 296 18.98 -20.18 -22.10
CA GLY A 296 18.60 -18.88 -21.57
C GLY A 296 17.98 -18.00 -22.62
N GLY A 297 17.68 -16.77 -22.23
CA GLY A 297 17.21 -15.76 -23.13
C GLY A 297 16.68 -14.53 -22.42
N HIS A 298 15.77 -13.84 -23.07
CA HIS A 298 15.16 -12.61 -22.56
C HIS A 298 13.66 -12.75 -22.38
N LYS A 299 13.15 -12.13 -21.31
CA LYS A 299 11.71 -11.93 -21.09
C LYS A 299 11.42 -10.45 -20.93
N THR A 300 10.25 -10.04 -21.40
CA THR A 300 9.61 -8.79 -21.04
C THR A 300 8.29 -9.10 -20.36
N THR A 301 8.02 -8.44 -19.24
CA THR A 301 6.84 -8.67 -18.42
C THR A 301 6.21 -7.35 -18.04
N GLN A 302 4.91 -7.22 -18.31
CA GLN A 302 4.12 -6.10 -17.84
C GLN A 302 3.33 -6.52 -16.60
N PHE A 303 3.28 -5.63 -15.62
CA PHE A 303 2.53 -5.78 -14.40
C PHE A 303 1.53 -4.64 -14.23
N LEU A 304 0.42 -4.95 -13.58
CA LEU A 304 -0.55 -3.97 -13.13
C LEU A 304 -0.94 -4.21 -11.68
N ARG A 305 -1.24 -3.11 -10.99
CA ARG A 305 -1.78 -3.15 -9.63
C ARG A 305 -3.30 -3.27 -9.69
N THR A 306 -3.82 -4.34 -9.11
CA THR A 306 -5.27 -4.60 -8.97
C THR A 306 -5.73 -4.34 -7.53
N PRO A 307 -7.06 -4.35 -7.26
CA PRO A 307 -7.58 -4.41 -5.90
C PRO A 307 -7.08 -5.61 -5.05
N ALA A 308 -6.55 -6.66 -5.68
CA ALA A 308 -6.00 -7.83 -4.98
C ALA A 308 -4.45 -7.83 -4.93
N GLY A 309 -3.80 -6.71 -5.27
CA GLY A 309 -2.35 -6.57 -5.34
C GLY A 309 -1.81 -6.57 -6.77
N TRP A 310 -0.47 -6.60 -6.92
CA TRP A 310 0.16 -6.64 -8.23
C TRP A 310 -0.08 -7.99 -8.93
N ARG A 311 -0.25 -7.95 -10.26
CA ARG A 311 -0.47 -9.10 -11.15
C ARG A 311 0.24 -8.89 -12.49
N MET A 312 0.55 -9.97 -13.20
CA MET A 312 1.10 -9.93 -14.56
C MET A 312 -0.03 -9.74 -15.59
N SER A 313 0.11 -8.79 -16.51
CA SER A 313 -0.78 -8.65 -17.68
C SER A 313 -0.26 -9.36 -18.91
N SER A 314 1.06 -9.44 -19.07
CA SER A 314 1.66 -10.08 -20.23
C SER A 314 3.09 -10.51 -19.96
N VAL A 315 3.49 -11.59 -20.64
CA VAL A 315 4.89 -12.04 -20.70
C VAL A 315 5.21 -12.38 -22.15
N ALA A 316 6.26 -11.77 -22.69
CA ALA A 316 6.84 -12.20 -23.97
C ALA A 316 8.28 -12.64 -23.75
N TRP A 317 8.70 -13.71 -24.42
CA TRP A 317 10.06 -14.20 -24.30
C TRP A 317 10.64 -14.66 -25.63
N ARG A 318 11.97 -14.62 -25.69
CA ARG A 318 12.79 -15.24 -26.74
C ARG A 318 13.88 -16.08 -26.10
N GLU A 319 14.29 -17.14 -26.77
CA GLU A 319 15.49 -17.90 -26.42
C GLU A 319 16.69 -17.28 -27.12
N GLU A 320 17.86 -17.32 -26.46
CA GLU A 320 19.13 -17.04 -27.11
C GLU A 320 19.65 -18.33 -27.78
N PRO A 321 20.31 -18.23 -28.94
CA PRO A 321 21.02 -19.37 -29.51
C PRO A 321 22.05 -19.87 -28.50
N ALA A 322 22.19 -21.18 -28.36
CA ALA A 322 23.27 -21.76 -27.55
C ALA A 322 24.62 -21.20 -28.06
N LEU A 323 25.41 -20.62 -27.17
CA LEU A 323 26.79 -20.26 -27.49
C LEU A 323 27.51 -21.52 -28.00
N PRO A 324 28.26 -21.46 -29.12
CA PRO A 324 29.04 -22.60 -29.56
C PRO A 324 30.00 -23.01 -28.43
N PRO A 325 30.27 -24.32 -28.24
CA PRO A 325 31.23 -24.76 -27.26
C PRO A 325 32.60 -24.10 -27.53
N PRO A 326 33.39 -23.81 -26.47
CA PRO A 326 34.67 -23.13 -26.59
C PRO A 326 35.69 -23.88 -27.44
#